data_AF-A0A2S0MGK3-F1
#
_entry.id   AF-A0A2S0MGK3-F1
#
_cell.length_a   1.000
_cell.length_b   1.000
_cell.length_c   1.000
_cell.angle_alpha   90.00
_cell.angle_beta   90.00
_cell.angle_gamma   90.00
#
_symmetry.space_group_name_H-M   'P 1'
#
loop_
_entity.id
_entity.type
_entity.pdbx_description
1 polymer ?
#
loop_
_entity_poly.entity_id
_entity_poly.type
_entity_poly.pdbx_seq_one_letter_code
_entity_poly.pdbx_strand_id
1 'polypeptide(L)'
;MTERDERDFLRFLRSTADVQLLALDSPSPDSIWLDDFPPRRSGDALSRRFALWNKAFAWQPEVQRRSHDTGVSNTLHAPVIEYLRHPFSTPAQDVGRLYWSRGLPADAGNGGDPEFARWWQQVEDWVKQHAHHRTGEGAAMHYLPWAWWRYGKWVRG
;
A
#
# COMPACT_ATOMS: atom_id res chain seq x y z
N MET A 1 -11.12 -1.61 -2.80
CA MET A 1 -10.80 -2.77 -1.94
C MET A 1 -11.82 -2.87 -0.84
N THR A 2 -12.30 -4.08 -0.57
CA THR A 2 -13.06 -4.40 0.65
C THR A 2 -12.11 -4.71 1.80
N GLU A 3 -12.64 -4.74 3.02
CA GLU A 3 -11.89 -5.25 4.20
C GLU A 3 -11.50 -6.72 4.04
N ARG A 4 -12.27 -7.50 3.25
CA ARG A 4 -11.91 -8.88 2.92
C ARG A 4 -10.65 -8.94 2.05
N ASP A 5 -10.57 -8.12 1.01
CA ASP A 5 -9.38 -8.08 0.13
C ASP A 5 -8.15 -7.67 0.92
N GLU A 6 -8.29 -6.69 1.82
CA GLU A 6 -7.21 -6.21 2.68
C GLU A 6 -6.66 -7.32 3.58
N ARG A 7 -7.55 -8.13 4.16
CA ARG A 7 -7.17 -9.28 4.97
C ARG A 7 -6.50 -10.37 4.15
N ASP A 8 -7.03 -10.69 2.96
CA ASP A 8 -6.44 -11.70 2.09
C ASP A 8 -5.07 -11.23 1.55
N PHE A 9 -4.93 -9.93 1.26
CA PHE A 9 -3.67 -9.31 0.88
C PHE A 9 -2.63 -9.33 1.99
N LEU A 10 -3.01 -8.92 3.21
CA LEU A 10 -2.10 -8.93 4.35
C LEU A 10 -1.68 -10.36 4.70
N ARG A 11 -2.58 -11.34 4.58
CA ARG A 11 -2.25 -12.76 4.73
C ARG A 11 -1.23 -13.20 3.69
N PHE A 12 -1.42 -12.83 2.43
CA PHE A 12 -0.45 -13.12 1.37
C PHE A 12 0.92 -12.50 1.68
N LEU A 13 0.98 -11.21 1.99
CA LEU A 13 2.23 -10.53 2.32
C LEU A 13 2.98 -11.26 3.45
N ARG A 14 2.27 -11.58 4.54
CA ARG A 14 2.83 -12.31 5.70
C ARG A 14 3.23 -13.75 5.41
N SER A 15 2.69 -14.36 4.35
CA SER A 15 3.14 -15.68 3.89
C SER A 15 4.47 -15.64 3.14
N THR A 16 4.85 -14.46 2.64
CA THR A 16 6.10 -14.25 1.88
C THR A 16 7.24 -13.65 2.69
N ALA A 17 6.92 -12.90 3.76
CA ALA A 17 7.90 -12.20 4.60
C ALA A 17 7.32 -11.80 5.96
N ASP A 18 8.19 -11.43 6.92
CA ASP A 18 7.78 -10.75 8.15
C ASP A 18 7.40 -9.29 7.84
N VAL A 19 6.09 -9.04 7.73
CA VAL A 19 5.54 -7.74 7.32
C VAL A 19 4.80 -7.05 8.47
N GLN A 20 5.25 -5.84 8.78
CA GLN A 20 4.61 -4.90 9.71
C GLN A 20 3.81 -3.85 8.93
N LEU A 21 2.56 -3.64 9.33
CA LEU A 21 1.75 -2.53 8.84
C LEU A 21 2.00 -1.28 9.70
N LEU A 22 2.21 -0.15 9.05
CA LEU A 22 2.43 1.15 9.69
C LEU A 22 1.39 2.16 9.23
N ALA A 23 0.71 2.84 10.15
CA ALA A 23 -0.11 3.99 9.81
C ALA A 23 0.79 5.20 9.48
N LEU A 24 0.55 5.85 8.33
CA LEU A 24 1.27 7.07 7.94
C LEU A 24 0.62 8.34 8.48
N ASP A 25 -0.66 8.27 8.85
CA ASP A 25 -1.45 9.37 9.42
C ASP A 25 -2.13 8.92 10.73
N SER A 26 -1.37 8.88 11.82
CA SER A 26 -1.83 8.42 13.15
C SER A 26 -2.07 9.59 14.12
N PRO A 27 -3.05 9.52 15.05
CA PRO A 27 -3.21 10.54 16.09
C PRO A 27 -2.09 10.50 17.15
N SER A 28 -1.36 9.39 17.26
CA SER A 28 -0.30 9.21 18.25
C SER A 28 0.80 8.24 17.77
N PRO A 29 2.02 8.31 18.34
CA PRO A 29 3.09 7.35 18.07
C PRO A 29 2.68 5.89 18.30
N ASP A 30 1.94 5.63 19.38
CA ASP A 30 1.56 4.27 19.78
C ASP A 30 0.60 3.59 18.79
N SER A 31 -0.17 4.39 18.05
CA SER A 31 -1.14 3.90 17.05
C SER A 31 -0.56 3.73 15.65
N ILE A 32 0.76 3.91 15.47
CA ILE A 32 1.43 3.70 14.18
C ILE A 32 1.57 2.22 13.87
N TRP A 33 1.89 1.41 14.86
CA TRP A 33 2.17 -0.01 14.70
C TRP A 33 0.85 -0.79 14.66
N LEU A 34 0.51 -1.32 13.50
CA LEU A 34 -0.77 -1.98 13.28
C LEU A 34 -0.56 -3.48 13.04
N ASP A 35 -1.30 -4.31 13.78
CA ASP A 35 -1.35 -5.74 13.52
C ASP A 35 -2.25 -6.07 12.33
N ASP A 36 -3.28 -5.26 12.08
CA ASP A 36 -4.20 -5.43 10.97
C ASP A 36 -4.64 -4.09 10.41
N PHE A 37 -5.14 -4.15 9.18
CA PHE A 37 -5.85 -3.07 8.54
C PHE A 37 -7.04 -2.62 9.40
N PRO A 38 -7.10 -1.34 9.87
CA PRO A 38 -8.16 -0.90 10.77
C PRO A 38 -9.50 -0.86 10.02
N PRO A 39 -10.65 -1.00 10.70
CA PRO A 39 -11.95 -0.94 10.07
C PRO A 39 -12.13 0.32 9.23
N ARG A 40 -12.83 0.20 8.11
CA ARG A 40 -13.11 1.32 7.21
C ARG A 40 -14.15 2.24 7.85
N ARG A 41 -13.70 3.39 8.38
CA ARG A 41 -14.56 4.41 9.00
C ARG A 41 -14.43 5.76 8.29
N SER A 42 -15.56 6.36 7.93
CA SER A 42 -15.58 7.71 7.36
C SER A 42 -14.97 8.71 8.35
N GLY A 43 -14.12 9.61 7.85
CA GLY A 43 -13.49 10.66 8.66
C GLY A 43 -12.22 10.25 9.40
N ASP A 44 -11.92 8.96 9.56
CA ASP A 44 -10.75 8.51 10.31
C ASP A 44 -9.45 8.62 9.48
N ALA A 45 -8.47 9.37 9.98
CA ALA A 45 -7.17 9.55 9.35
C ALA A 45 -6.32 8.26 9.40
N LEU A 46 -6.43 7.49 10.49
CA LEU A 46 -5.73 6.21 10.69
C LEU A 46 -6.03 5.19 9.60
N SER A 47 -7.19 5.34 8.97
CA SER A 47 -7.70 4.38 8.01
C SER A 47 -7.21 4.60 6.58
N ARG A 48 -6.34 5.59 6.30
CA ARG A 48 -6.13 6.08 4.92
C ARG A 48 -4.82 5.69 4.28
N ARG A 49 -3.68 5.87 4.96
CA ARG A 49 -2.36 5.71 4.36
C ARG A 49 -1.52 4.80 5.22
N PHE A 50 -0.86 3.85 4.56
CA PHE A 50 -0.11 2.80 5.23
C PHE A 50 1.23 2.59 4.54
N ALA A 51 2.25 2.22 5.31
CA ALA A 51 3.45 1.59 4.81
C ALA A 51 3.47 0.10 5.21
N LEU A 52 3.81 -0.74 4.25
CA LEU A 52 4.01 -2.18 4.42
C LEU A 52 5.52 -2.40 4.50
N TRP A 53 6.01 -2.63 5.72
CA TRP A 53 7.41 -2.81 5.99
C TRP A 53 7.76 -4.30 6.05
N ASN A 54 8.56 -4.77 5.09
CA ASN A 54 9.21 -6.06 5.20
C ASN A 54 10.47 -5.93 6.05
N LYS A 55 10.45 -6.57 7.22
CA LYS A 55 11.52 -6.49 8.24
C LYS A 55 12.83 -7.17 7.84
N ALA A 56 12.85 -7.92 6.73
CA ALA A 56 14.07 -8.51 6.20
C ALA A 56 15.05 -7.45 5.66
N PHE A 57 14.57 -6.27 5.28
CA PHE A 57 15.40 -5.19 4.75
C PHE A 57 15.91 -4.27 5.85
N ALA A 58 17.15 -3.81 5.71
CA ALA A 58 17.85 -2.94 6.65
C ALA A 58 17.35 -1.48 6.61
N TRP A 59 16.06 -1.29 6.88
CA TRP A 59 15.41 0.00 7.08
C TRP A 59 14.61 -0.04 8.39
N GLN A 60 14.65 1.06 9.14
CA GLN A 60 13.85 1.22 10.35
C GLN A 60 12.95 2.46 10.24
N PRO A 61 11.66 2.36 10.63
CA PRO A 61 10.77 3.50 10.61
C PRO A 61 11.20 4.59 11.59
N GLU A 62 11.32 5.83 11.11
CA GLU A 62 11.45 7.01 11.95
C GLU A 62 10.08 7.62 12.20
N VAL A 63 9.64 7.56 13.47
CA VAL A 63 8.37 8.16 13.89
C VAL A 63 8.55 9.65 14.12
N GLN A 64 7.76 10.46 13.42
CA GLN A 64 7.76 11.91 13.55
C GLN A 64 6.36 12.42 13.90
N ARG A 65 6.28 13.22 14.96
CA ARG A 65 5.07 13.99 15.29
C ARG A 65 5.03 15.28 14.49
N ARG A 66 3.93 15.52 13.78
CA ARG A 66 3.62 16.73 13.02
C ARG A 66 2.52 17.52 13.74
N SER A 67 2.16 18.69 13.21
CA SER A 67 1.19 19.59 13.84
C SER A 67 -0.22 18.98 14.01
N HIS A 68 -0.61 18.03 13.15
CA HIS A 68 -1.96 17.47 13.10
C HIS A 68 -2.01 15.93 13.14
N ASP A 69 -0.85 15.26 13.03
CA ASP A 69 -0.73 13.81 12.99
C ASP A 69 0.66 13.37 13.46
N THR A 70 0.84 12.06 13.55
CA THR A 70 2.11 11.37 13.73
C THR A 70 2.24 10.37 12.60
N GLY A 71 3.40 10.29 11.97
CA GLY A 71 3.63 9.37 10.85
C GLY A 71 5.07 8.92 10.78
N VAL A 72 5.37 8.15 9.74
CA VAL A 72 6.75 7.76 9.41
C VAL A 72 7.35 8.81 8.48
N SER A 73 8.51 9.38 8.82
CA SER A 73 9.12 10.49 8.08
C SER A 73 10.14 10.07 7.03
N ASN A 74 10.78 8.91 7.21
CA ASN A 74 11.87 8.43 6.37
C ASN A 74 11.44 7.36 5.35
N THR A 75 10.20 7.44 4.85
CA THR A 75 9.69 6.49 3.83
C THR A 75 10.19 6.80 2.41
N LEU A 76 10.69 8.02 2.17
CA LEU A 76 11.23 8.41 0.88
C LEU A 76 12.47 7.55 0.56
N HIS A 77 12.45 6.86 -0.58
CA HIS A 77 13.48 5.89 -1.01
C HIS A 77 13.60 4.62 -0.16
N ALA A 78 12.74 4.43 0.84
CA ALA A 78 12.79 3.23 1.68
C ALA A 78 12.32 1.97 0.93
N PRO A 79 12.81 0.78 1.32
CA PRO A 79 12.32 -0.51 0.84
C PRO A 79 10.97 -0.83 1.52
N VAL A 80 9.95 -0.02 1.22
CA VAL A 80 8.58 -0.17 1.74
C VAL A 80 7.56 0.01 0.63
N ILE A 81 6.43 -0.66 0.76
CA ILE A 81 5.29 -0.46 -0.14
C ILE A 81 4.31 0.50 0.52
N GLU A 82 3.94 1.57 -0.16
CA GLU A 82 2.88 2.46 0.29
C GLU A 82 1.53 1.96 -0.21
N TYR A 83 0.57 1.90 0.71
CA TYR A 83 -0.81 1.55 0.43
C TYR A 83 -1.75 2.68 0.86
N LEU A 84 -2.57 3.16 -0.08
CA LEU A 84 -3.54 4.21 0.16
C LEU A 84 -4.96 3.67 -0.03
N ARG A 85 -5.73 3.70 1.05
CA ARG A 85 -7.19 3.64 0.98
C ARG A 85 -7.72 4.99 0.53
N HIS A 86 -8.82 4.97 -0.22
CA HIS A 86 -9.44 6.21 -0.68
C HIS A 86 -10.18 6.97 0.41
N PRO A 87 -10.26 8.31 0.26
CA PRO A 87 -11.19 9.11 1.04
C PRO A 87 -12.62 8.72 0.65
N PHE A 88 -13.41 8.30 1.62
CA PHE A 88 -14.82 7.88 1.46
C PHE A 88 -15.75 8.97 0.86
N SER A 89 -15.28 10.22 0.75
CA SER A 89 -16.06 11.39 0.36
C SER A 89 -16.15 11.65 -1.14
N THR A 90 -15.40 10.94 -2.00
CA THR A 90 -15.32 11.27 -3.43
C THR A 90 -15.54 10.04 -4.32
N PRO A 91 -16.75 9.87 -4.91
CA PRO A 91 -17.14 8.69 -5.72
C PRO A 91 -16.35 8.49 -7.02
N ALA A 92 -15.57 9.47 -7.46
CA ALA A 92 -14.87 9.43 -8.75
C ALA A 92 -13.47 8.78 -8.68
N GLN A 93 -13.02 8.40 -7.48
CA GLN A 93 -11.68 7.84 -7.24
C GLN A 93 -11.77 6.61 -6.32
N ASP A 94 -12.62 5.64 -6.68
CA ASP A 94 -13.11 4.59 -5.77
C ASP A 94 -12.15 3.40 -5.46
N VAL A 95 -10.88 3.39 -5.92
CA VAL A 95 -10.05 2.16 -6.00
C VAL A 95 -8.62 2.21 -5.41
N GLY A 96 -8.47 1.83 -4.11
CA GLY A 96 -7.25 2.09 -3.32
C GLY A 96 -5.96 1.73 -4.04
N ARG A 97 -4.89 2.52 -3.85
CA ARG A 97 -3.65 2.43 -4.65
C ARG A 97 -2.52 1.78 -3.88
N LEU A 98 -1.79 0.90 -4.56
CA LEU A 98 -0.51 0.34 -4.13
C LEU A 98 0.59 0.94 -5.00
N TYR A 99 1.62 1.48 -4.37
CA TYR A 99 2.84 1.85 -5.09
C TYR A 99 4.06 1.71 -4.21
N TRP A 100 5.19 1.45 -4.85
CA TRP A 100 6.50 1.65 -4.25
C TRP A 100 6.97 3.06 -4.60
N SER A 101 7.15 3.92 -3.59
CA SER A 101 7.55 5.33 -3.76
C SER A 101 9.02 5.45 -4.14
N ARG A 102 9.38 5.08 -5.37
CA ARG A 102 10.62 5.55 -5.98
C ARG A 102 10.37 6.96 -6.52
N GLY A 103 10.56 7.97 -5.69
CA GLY A 103 11.37 9.06 -6.20
C GLY A 103 12.74 8.45 -6.45
N LEU A 104 13.28 8.50 -7.65
CA LEU A 104 14.72 8.44 -7.81
C LEU A 104 15.05 9.65 -8.68
N PRO A 105 16.06 10.46 -8.33
CA PRO A 105 16.67 11.33 -9.33
C PRO A 105 17.03 10.46 -10.55
N ALA A 106 16.74 10.94 -11.76
CA ALA A 106 16.92 10.20 -13.02
C ALA A 106 18.38 9.74 -13.27
N ASP A 107 19.30 10.22 -12.47
CA ASP A 107 20.74 10.08 -12.45
C ASP A 107 21.24 9.06 -11.40
N ALA A 108 20.40 8.63 -10.46
CA ALA A 108 20.64 7.45 -9.64
C ALA A 108 20.17 6.22 -10.42
N GLY A 109 21.09 5.55 -11.13
CA GLY A 109 20.81 4.33 -11.87
C GLY A 109 19.90 3.37 -11.10
N ASN A 110 19.08 2.59 -11.82
CA ASN A 110 18.02 1.70 -11.32
C ASN A 110 18.36 0.68 -10.19
N GLY A 111 19.50 0.78 -9.52
CA GLY A 111 20.01 -0.10 -8.47
C GLY A 111 19.40 0.16 -7.09
N GLY A 112 18.09 -0.02 -6.95
CA GLY A 112 17.55 -0.38 -5.63
C GLY A 112 17.85 -1.84 -5.32
N ASP A 113 17.62 -2.23 -4.07
CA ASP A 113 17.86 -3.59 -3.56
C ASP A 113 17.18 -4.64 -4.49
N PRO A 114 17.96 -5.48 -5.20
CA PRO A 114 17.42 -6.50 -6.11
C PRO A 114 16.49 -7.50 -5.40
N GLU A 115 16.71 -7.75 -4.11
CA GLU A 115 15.85 -8.64 -3.32
C GLU A 115 14.51 -7.99 -3.03
N PHE A 116 14.49 -6.68 -2.74
CA PHE A 116 13.24 -5.93 -2.63
C PHE A 116 12.48 -5.91 -3.95
N ALA A 117 13.17 -5.71 -5.08
CA ALA A 117 12.53 -5.73 -6.39
C ALA A 117 11.88 -7.08 -6.71
N ARG A 118 12.52 -8.19 -6.33
CA ARG A 118 11.93 -9.54 -6.48
C ARG A 118 10.72 -9.74 -5.58
N TRP A 119 10.77 -9.26 -4.34
CA TRP A 119 9.62 -9.31 -3.44
C TRP A 119 8.46 -8.45 -3.96
N TRP A 120 8.75 -7.25 -4.43
CA TRP A 120 7.78 -6.37 -5.08
C TRP A 120 7.13 -7.04 -6.30
N GLN A 121 7.89 -7.75 -7.14
CA GLN A 121 7.32 -8.49 -8.26
C GLN A 121 6.30 -9.54 -7.81
N GLN A 122 6.58 -10.28 -6.73
CA GLN A 122 5.61 -11.24 -6.18
C GLN A 122 4.33 -10.55 -5.71
N VAL A 123 4.46 -9.36 -5.11
CA VAL A 123 3.32 -8.53 -4.72
C VAL A 123 2.51 -8.10 -5.94
N GLU A 124 3.16 -7.56 -6.97
CA GLU A 124 2.48 -7.20 -8.21
C GLU A 124 1.78 -8.40 -8.86
N ASP A 125 2.42 -9.56 -8.89
CA ASP A 125 1.87 -10.76 -9.52
C ASP A 125 0.65 -11.28 -8.76
N TRP A 126 0.70 -11.27 -7.42
CA TRP A 126 -0.48 -11.56 -6.61
C TRP A 126 -1.61 -10.57 -6.91
N VAL A 127 -1.29 -9.28 -6.95
CA VAL A 127 -2.27 -8.23 -7.24
C VAL A 127 -2.89 -8.43 -8.64
N LYS A 128 -2.09 -8.72 -9.68
CA LYS A 128 -2.53 -9.00 -11.05
C LYS A 128 -3.38 -10.27 -11.15
N GLN A 129 -3.04 -11.33 -10.42
CA GLN A 129 -3.83 -12.58 -10.40
C GLN A 129 -5.18 -12.39 -9.71
N HIS A 130 -5.23 -11.48 -8.75
CA HIS A 130 -6.39 -11.29 -7.91
C HIS A 130 -7.24 -10.10 -8.37
N ALA A 131 -6.75 -9.21 -9.23
CA ALA A 131 -7.52 -8.11 -9.79
C ALA A 131 -7.68 -8.21 -11.30
N HIS A 132 -8.75 -7.60 -11.80
CA HIS A 132 -8.92 -7.39 -13.22
C HIS A 132 -8.38 -5.98 -13.58
N HIS A 133 -8.06 -5.72 -14.85
CA HIS A 133 -7.55 -4.41 -15.29
C HIS A 133 -8.63 -3.59 -15.98
N ARG A 134 -8.60 -2.27 -15.80
CA ARG A 134 -9.26 -1.32 -16.71
C ARG A 134 -8.25 -0.99 -17.82
N THR A 135 -8.59 -1.28 -19.07
CA THR A 135 -7.76 -0.91 -20.22
C THR A 135 -7.62 0.63 -20.29
N GLY A 136 -6.39 1.14 -20.36
CA GLY A 136 -6.10 2.55 -20.65
C GLY A 136 -5.42 3.38 -19.54
N GLU A 137 -5.15 2.83 -18.36
CA GLU A 137 -4.33 3.50 -17.33
C GLU A 137 -2.89 2.96 -17.34
N GLY A 138 -1.91 3.86 -17.22
CA GLY A 138 -0.47 3.55 -17.38
C GLY A 138 0.04 2.48 -16.41
N ALA A 139 1.10 1.78 -16.83
CA ALA A 139 1.61 0.51 -16.28
C ALA A 139 2.04 0.47 -14.79
N ALA A 140 1.87 1.54 -14.02
CA ALA A 140 2.38 1.66 -12.65
C ALA A 140 1.30 1.58 -11.55
N MET A 141 0.02 1.37 -11.90
CA MET A 141 -1.08 1.30 -10.94
C MET A 141 -1.69 -0.10 -10.93
N HIS A 142 -1.55 -0.78 -9.79
CA HIS A 142 -2.13 -2.10 -9.57
C HIS A 142 -3.32 -2.00 -8.60
N TYR A 143 -4.42 -2.66 -8.98
CA TYR A 143 -5.70 -2.69 -8.26
C TYR A 143 -5.87 -4.04 -7.56
N LEU A 144 -6.69 -4.14 -6.51
CA LEU A 144 -7.00 -5.41 -5.82
C LEU A 144 -8.46 -5.88 -6.04
N PRO A 145 -8.76 -7.19 -5.86
CA PRO A 145 -9.90 -7.95 -6.43
C PRO A 145 -11.29 -7.34 -6.45
N TRP A 146 -11.66 -6.47 -5.52
CA TRP A 146 -13.06 -6.09 -5.31
C TRP A 146 -13.39 -4.61 -5.55
N ALA A 147 -12.51 -3.85 -6.20
CA ALA A 147 -12.86 -2.56 -6.84
C ALA A 147 -14.07 -2.59 -7.84
N TRP A 148 -14.79 -3.71 -7.96
CA TRP A 148 -15.52 -4.09 -9.19
C TRP A 148 -17.05 -4.07 -9.05
N TRP A 149 -17.61 -4.13 -7.85
CA TRP A 149 -19.06 -4.24 -7.69
C TRP A 149 -19.84 -2.98 -8.12
N ARG A 150 -19.14 -1.87 -8.41
CA ARG A 150 -19.77 -0.58 -8.76
C ARG A 150 -19.70 -0.20 -10.26
N TYR A 151 -18.89 -0.87 -11.10
CA TYR A 151 -18.58 -0.38 -12.46
C TYR A 151 -18.53 -1.43 -13.57
N GLY A 152 -19.34 -2.50 -13.48
CA GLY A 152 -19.26 -3.67 -14.37
C GLY A 152 -19.14 -3.39 -15.88
N LYS A 153 -18.20 -4.11 -16.53
CA LYS A 153 -18.34 -4.95 -17.74
C LYS A 153 -16.96 -5.25 -18.35
N TRP A 154 -16.19 -6.28 -17.96
CA TRP A 154 -14.98 -6.65 -18.73
C TRP A 154 -14.65 -8.16 -18.71
N VAL A 155 -13.95 -8.58 -19.77
CA VAL A 155 -13.68 -9.93 -20.27
C VAL A 155 -12.43 -10.54 -19.62
N ARG A 156 -12.37 -11.88 -19.48
CA ARG A 156 -11.17 -12.62 -19.04
C ARG A 156 -10.02 -12.40 -20.02
N GLY A 157 -8.89 -11.90 -19.51
CA GLY A 157 -7.58 -12.03 -20.15
C GLY A 157 -6.89 -13.31 -19.69
#